data_AF-A0A2B3THN8-F1
#
_entry.id   AF-A0A2B3THN8-F1
#
_cell.length_a   1.000
_cell.length_b   1.000
_cell.length_c   1.000
_cell.angle_alpha   90.00
_cell.angle_beta   90.00
_cell.angle_gamma   90.00
#
_symmetry.space_group_name_H-M   'P 1'
#
loop_
_entity.id
_entity.type
_entity.pdbx_description
1 polymer ?
#
loop_
_entity_poly.entity_id
_entity_poly.type
_entity_poly.pdbx_seq_one_letter_code
_entity_poly.pdbx_strand_id
1 'polypeptide(L)'
;QKDIQKPPSAEEYQNLLYTGLNRIFQGFLYKFIIAYLIKQYCMDPAFAQHDTIFSNMIYMYSYSLYLFFDFAGYSSFVIGVSYMMGIKTP
;
A
#
# COMPACT_ATOMS: atom_id res chain seq x y z
N GLN A 1 1.24 13.50 19.43
CA GLN A 1 2.15 13.67 20.59
C GLN A 1 1.69 12.94 21.86
N LYS A 2 0.47 12.38 21.93
CA LYS A 2 -0.06 11.71 23.15
C LYS A 2 0.49 10.28 23.38
N ASP A 3 0.94 9.56 22.35
CA ASP A 3 1.32 8.14 22.45
C ASP A 3 2.75 7.87 22.96
N ILE A 4 3.58 8.90 23.17
CA ILE A 4 4.95 8.73 23.69
C ILE A 4 4.96 8.51 25.21
N GLN A 5 3.87 8.86 25.91
CA GLN A 5 3.87 8.95 27.37
C GLN A 5 3.66 7.62 28.11
N LYS A 6 3.35 6.52 27.42
CA LYS A 6 3.22 5.21 28.04
C LYS A 6 3.69 4.11 27.09
N PRO A 7 4.84 3.46 27.35
CA PRO A 7 5.26 2.32 26.53
C PRO A 7 4.19 1.23 26.60
N PRO A 8 3.89 0.54 25.48
CA PRO A 8 2.90 -0.53 25.47
C PRO A 8 3.30 -1.66 26.42
N SER A 9 2.31 -2.31 27.02
CA SER A 9 2.55 -3.55 27.75
C SER A 9 3.10 -4.64 26.82
N ALA A 10 3.76 -5.66 27.37
CA ALA A 10 4.35 -6.74 26.56
C ALA A 10 3.31 -7.42 25.64
N GLU A 11 2.08 -7.61 26.13
CA GLU A 11 0.98 -8.19 25.37
C GLU A 11 0.46 -7.26 24.25
N GLU A 12 0.31 -5.96 24.54
CA GLU A 12 -0.05 -4.98 23.51
C GLU A 12 1.02 -4.88 22.43
N TYR A 13 2.29 -4.93 22.81
CA TYR A 13 3.40 -4.91 21.87
C TYR A 13 3.43 -6.15 20.97
N GLN A 14 3.17 -7.34 21.51
CA GLN A 14 3.04 -8.56 20.69
C GLN A 14 1.93 -8.44 19.64
N ASN A 15 0.79 -7.87 20.03
CA ASN A 15 -0.31 -7.61 19.11
C ASN A 15 0.05 -6.58 18.03
N LEU A 16 0.75 -5.50 18.41
CA LEU A 16 1.24 -4.49 17.47
C LEU A 16 2.27 -5.06 16.50
N LEU A 17 3.18 -5.91 16.98
CA LEU A 17 4.16 -6.61 16.15
C LEU A 17 3.48 -7.50 15.10
N TYR A 18 2.53 -8.34 15.53
CA TYR A 18 1.80 -9.21 14.62
C TYR A 18 1.02 -8.41 13.57
N THR A 19 0.32 -7.38 14.01
CA THR A 19 -0.43 -6.50 13.10
C THR A 19 0.51 -5.75 12.16
N GLY A 20 1.64 -5.26 12.67
CA GLY A 20 2.65 -4.55 11.89
C GLY A 20 3.25 -5.44 10.81
N LEU A 21 3.61 -6.68 11.16
CA LEU A 21 4.11 -7.67 10.21
C LEU A 21 3.07 -7.98 9.12
N ASN A 22 1.81 -8.16 9.49
CA ASN A 22 0.74 -8.37 8.50
C ASN A 22 0.59 -7.15 7.56
N ARG A 23 0.73 -5.92 8.08
CA ARG A 23 0.73 -4.70 7.25
C ARG A 23 1.92 -4.64 6.30
N ILE A 24 3.11 -5.11 6.70
CA ILE A 24 4.25 -5.23 5.81
C ILE A 24 3.93 -6.19 4.65
N PHE A 25 3.39 -7.38 4.93
CA PHE A 25 3.00 -8.33 3.88
C PHE A 25 1.89 -7.78 2.97
N GLN A 26 0.92 -7.05 3.53
CA GLN A 26 -0.10 -6.35 2.75
C GLN A 26 0.52 -5.27 1.85
N GLY A 27 1.52 -4.53 2.36
CA GLY A 27 2.30 -3.58 1.57
C GLY A 27 3.00 -4.25 0.38
N PHE A 28 3.58 -5.43 0.60
CA PHE A 28 4.19 -6.21 -0.47
C PHE A 28 3.19 -6.62 -1.54
N LEU A 29 2.04 -7.16 -1.12
CA LEU A 29 0.96 -7.54 -2.01
C LEU A 29 0.46 -6.35 -2.84
N TYR A 30 0.26 -5.19 -2.23
CA TYR A 30 -0.29 -4.02 -2.91
C TYR A 30 0.73 -3.40 -3.88
N LYS A 31 1.95 -3.10 -3.41
CA LYS A 31 2.93 -2.35 -4.20
C LYS A 31 3.63 -3.20 -5.25
N PHE A 32 4.10 -4.39 -4.88
CA PHE A 32 5.00 -5.17 -5.75
C PHE A 32 4.29 -6.24 -6.57
N ILE A 33 3.07 -6.61 -6.17
CA ILE A 33 2.27 -7.58 -6.94
C ILE A 33 1.16 -6.84 -7.67
N ILE A 34 0.16 -6.31 -6.95
CA ILE A 34 -1.05 -5.77 -7.60
C ILE A 34 -0.75 -4.53 -8.44
N ALA A 35 -0.08 -3.51 -7.88
CA ALA A 35 0.25 -2.30 -8.63
C ALA A 35 1.16 -2.62 -9.83
N TYR A 36 2.15 -3.51 -9.66
CA TYR A 36 3.00 -3.97 -10.76
C TYR A 36 2.19 -4.63 -11.88
N LEU A 37 1.28 -5.56 -11.55
CA LEU A 37 0.45 -6.24 -12.54
C LEU A 37 -0.47 -5.25 -13.29
N ILE A 38 -1.09 -4.30 -12.59
CA ILE A 38 -1.92 -3.25 -13.22
C ILE A 38 -1.07 -2.41 -14.17
N LYS A 39 0.13 -2.00 -13.74
CA LYS A 39 1.02 -1.21 -14.57
C LYS A 39 1.41 -1.99 -15.84
N GLN A 40 1.95 -3.19 -15.67
CA GLN A 40 2.51 -3.99 -16.74
C GLN A 40 1.48 -4.47 -17.76
N TYR A 41 0.29 -4.88 -17.30
CA TYR A 41 -0.70 -5.55 -18.15
C TYR A 41 -1.90 -4.68 -18.52
N CYS A 42 -2.18 -3.60 -17.80
CA CYS A 42 -3.31 -2.71 -18.10
C CYS A 42 -2.85 -1.33 -18.55
N MET A 43 -1.96 -0.69 -17.79
CA MET A 43 -1.56 0.70 -18.03
C MET A 43 -0.60 0.86 -19.22
N ASP A 44 0.52 0.14 -19.22
CA ASP A 44 1.54 0.23 -20.27
C ASP A 44 0.97 -0.17 -21.66
N PRO A 45 0.15 -1.23 -21.79
CA PRO A 45 -0.47 -1.57 -23.07
C PRO A 45 -1.52 -0.55 -23.53
N ALA A 46 -2.27 0.06 -22.61
CA ALA A 46 -3.25 1.08 -22.96
C ALA A 46 -2.56 2.36 -23.49
N PHE A 47 -1.40 2.72 -22.92
CA PHE A 47 -0.58 3.83 -23.39
C PHE A 47 0.01 3.57 -24.78
N ALA A 48 0.40 2.31 -25.07
CA ALA A 48 1.01 1.94 -26.35
C ALA A 48 0.02 1.90 -27.54
N GLN A 49 -1.30 1.79 -27.30
CA GLN A 49 -2.31 1.65 -28.36
C GLN A 49 -2.76 2.96 -29.03
N HIS A 50 -2.06 4.09 -28.79
CA HIS A 50 -2.41 5.44 -29.28
C HIS A 50 -3.78 5.96 -28.80
N ASP A 51 -4.02 7.28 -28.92
CA ASP A 51 -5.12 8.08 -28.33
C ASP A 51 -6.54 7.78 -28.83
N THR A 52 -6.92 6.50 -28.84
CA THR A 52 -8.32 6.11 -29.03
C THR A 52 -9.11 6.45 -27.77
N ILE A 53 -10.39 6.79 -27.90
CA ILE A 53 -11.26 7.07 -26.73
C ILE A 53 -11.26 5.88 -25.77
N PHE A 54 -11.24 4.66 -26.31
CA PHE A 54 -11.26 3.43 -25.52
C PHE A 54 -9.95 3.18 -24.75
N SER A 55 -8.79 3.37 -25.39
CA SER A 55 -7.48 3.23 -24.73
C SER A 55 -7.29 4.29 -23.65
N ASN A 56 -7.73 5.53 -23.90
CA ASN A 56 -7.76 6.60 -22.90
C ASN A 56 -8.63 6.26 -21.69
N MET A 57 -9.81 5.65 -21.90
CA MET A 57 -10.67 5.20 -20.81
C MET A 57 -10.00 4.11 -19.98
N ILE A 58 -9.40 3.09 -20.62
CA ILE A 58 -8.66 2.04 -19.91
C ILE A 58 -7.49 2.63 -19.14
N TYR A 59 -6.74 3.54 -19.74
CA TYR A 59 -5.60 4.19 -19.10
C TYR A 59 -6.03 4.96 -17.85
N MET A 60 -7.13 5.73 -17.91
CA MET A 60 -7.64 6.50 -16.78
C MET A 60 -7.96 5.62 -15.56
N TYR A 61 -8.68 4.51 -15.77
CA TYR A 61 -9.01 3.57 -14.69
C TYR A 61 -7.79 2.78 -14.21
N SER A 62 -6.95 2.32 -15.12
CA SER A 62 -5.74 1.55 -14.79
C SER A 62 -4.75 2.40 -13.99
N TYR A 63 -4.54 3.65 -14.40
CA TYR A 63 -3.69 4.61 -13.69
C TYR A 63 -4.24 4.90 -12.29
N SER A 64 -5.55 5.13 -12.16
CA SER A 64 -6.18 5.40 -10.85
C SER A 64 -6.04 4.21 -9.89
N LEU A 65 -6.24 2.99 -10.40
CA LEU A 65 -6.07 1.75 -9.63
C LEU A 65 -4.60 1.51 -9.26
N TYR A 66 -3.68 1.69 -10.21
CA TYR A 66 -2.24 1.61 -9.96
C TYR A 66 -1.84 2.58 -8.84
N LEU A 67 -2.27 3.84 -8.95
CA LEU A 67 -1.96 4.89 -7.98
C LEU A 67 -2.51 4.55 -6.59
N PHE A 68 -3.75 4.04 -6.53
CA PHE A 68 -4.34 3.58 -5.28
C PHE A 68 -3.50 2.49 -4.60
N PHE A 69 -3.12 1.44 -5.33
CA PHE A 69 -2.35 0.34 -4.75
C PHE A 69 -0.90 0.73 -4.41
N ASP A 70 -0.28 1.61 -5.18
CA ASP A 70 1.06 2.11 -4.86
C ASP A 70 1.06 2.92 -3.55
N PHE A 71 0.10 3.85 -3.39
CA PHE A 71 -0.05 4.62 -2.15
C PHE A 71 -0.51 3.76 -0.98
N ALA A 72 -1.49 2.89 -1.16
CA ALA A 72 -1.98 2.01 -0.11
C ALA A 72 -0.88 1.03 0.35
N GLY A 73 -0.04 0.57 -0.58
CA GLY A 73 1.13 -0.25 -0.26
C GLY A 73 2.16 0.52 0.57
N TYR A 74 2.50 1.74 0.18
CA TYR A 74 3.38 2.61 0.96
C TYR A 74 2.83 2.91 2.36
N SER A 75 1.54 3.27 2.47
CA SER A 75 0.88 3.50 3.76
C SER A 75 0.91 2.24 4.64
N SER A 76 0.71 1.06 4.05
CA SER A 76 0.80 -0.21 4.80
C SER A 76 2.20 -0.45 5.35
N PHE A 77 3.26 -0.10 4.61
CA PHE A 77 4.63 -0.17 5.13
C PHE A 77 4.88 0.81 6.28
N VAL A 78 4.43 2.07 6.15
CA VAL A 78 4.57 3.08 7.20
C VAL A 78 3.86 2.66 8.48
N ILE A 79 2.61 2.20 8.37
CA ILE A 79 1.83 1.69 9.51
C ILE A 79 2.52 0.46 10.11
N GLY A 80 3.00 -0.46 9.26
CA GLY A 80 3.72 -1.66 9.69
C GLY A 80 4.96 -1.34 10.53
N VAL A 81 5.82 -0.46 10.02
CA VAL A 81 7.03 0.00 10.73
C VAL A 81 6.66 0.73 12.02
N SER A 82 5.68 1.63 11.98
CA SER A 82 5.25 2.36 13.16
C SER A 82 4.78 1.43 14.28
N TYR A 83 4.00 0.40 13.94
CA TYR A 83 3.51 -0.57 14.92
C TYR A 83 4.65 -1.42 15.50
N MET A 84 5.65 -1.77 14.68
CA MET A 84 6.87 -2.44 15.17
C MET A 84 7.71 -1.55 16.09
N MET A 85 7.66 -0.23 15.90
CA MET A 85 8.26 0.76 16.81
C MET A 85 7.39 1.02 18.07
N GLY A 86 6.25 0.34 18.21
CA GLY A 86 5.34 0.52 19.34
C GLY A 86 4.49 1.79 19.27
N ILE A 87 4.47 2.49 18.13
CA ILE A 87 3.70 3.72 17.92
C ILE A 87 2.50 3.39 17.04
N LYS A 88 1.30 3.57 17.56
CA LYS A 88 0.08 3.35 16.79
C LYS A 88 -0.24 4.58 15.93
N THR A 89 0.20 4.56 14.68
CA THR A 89 -0.23 5.53 13.66
C THR A 89 -1.65 5.25 13.18
N PRO A 90 -2.40 6.30 12.78
CA PRO A 90 -3.75 6.18 12.23
C PRO A 90 -3.78 5.51 10.85
#